data_AF-A0A1H9SY93-F1
#
_entry.id   AF-A0A1H9SY93-F1
#
_cell.length_a   1.000
_cell.length_b   1.000
_cell.length_c   1.000
_cell.angle_alpha   90.00
_cell.angle_beta   90.00
_cell.angle_gamma   90.00
#
_symmetry.space_group_name_H-M   'P 1'
#
loop_
_entity.id
_entity.type
_entity.pdbx_description
1 polymer ?
#
loop_
_entity_poly.entity_id
_entity_poly.type
_entity_poly.pdbx_seq_one_letter_code
_entity_poly.pdbx_strand_id
1 'polypeptide(L)'
;MQSVQFIADENNTRIFAVVPIKLYEALVEGQEEPIEIHSKSRLLSADGRYVFFLNAEPNAKFDVLQLVDLLKRLGTKNIAIAQRAQTLDKFEHGQILNGLDPMLRTFFLSKDSPYRNTMQANNELVEALVETGIFQHTVAKFDAWYRPVKSLKINQRALDAFIEKHGPLPKHQKIDASEFM
;
A
#
# COMPACT_ATOMS: atom_id res chain seq x y z
N MET A 1 27.52 -11.93 16.67
CA MET A 1 26.32 -12.31 17.45
C MET A 1 25.97 -11.16 18.35
N GLN A 2 24.97 -10.33 18.01
CA GLN A 2 24.50 -9.27 18.91
C GLN A 2 23.22 -9.76 19.57
N SER A 3 23.33 -10.28 20.79
CA SER A 3 22.19 -10.77 21.55
C SER A 3 21.54 -9.60 22.29
N VAL A 4 20.39 -9.15 21.80
CA VAL A 4 19.49 -8.31 22.59
C VAL A 4 18.92 -9.18 23.70
N GLN A 5 19.01 -8.71 24.95
CA GLN A 5 18.43 -9.40 26.10
C GLN A 5 17.16 -8.69 26.53
N PHE A 6 16.16 -9.45 26.95
CA PHE A 6 14.90 -8.90 27.46
C PHE A 6 14.77 -9.18 28.95
N ILE A 7 14.31 -8.19 29.69
CA ILE A 7 13.94 -8.31 31.10
C ILE A 7 12.42 -8.30 31.15
N ALA A 8 11.85 -9.32 31.77
CA ALA A 8 10.40 -9.50 31.90
C ALA A 8 9.93 -9.29 33.33
N ASP A 9 8.64 -8.97 33.50
CA ASP A 9 7.96 -8.89 34.79
C ASP A 9 7.60 -10.29 35.34
N GLU A 10 6.93 -10.32 36.49
CA GLU A 10 6.51 -11.56 37.18
C GLU A 10 5.53 -12.41 36.34
N ASN A 11 4.87 -11.81 35.35
CA ASN A 11 3.97 -12.48 34.40
C ASN A 11 4.68 -12.86 33.09
N ASN A 12 6.01 -12.77 33.05
CA ASN A 12 6.85 -13.03 31.88
C ASN A 12 6.57 -12.07 30.68
N THR A 13 6.00 -10.90 30.95
CA THR A 13 5.83 -9.83 29.96
C THR A 13 7.11 -9.02 29.87
N ARG A 14 7.67 -8.88 28.66
CA ARG A 14 8.92 -8.14 28.43
C ARG A 14 8.69 -6.65 28.68
N ILE A 15 9.35 -6.09 29.67
CA ILE A 15 9.20 -4.69 30.09
C ILE A 15 10.43 -3.84 29.80
N PHE A 16 11.62 -4.45 29.73
CA PHE A 16 12.85 -3.77 29.31
C PHE A 16 13.65 -4.63 28.34
N ALA A 17 14.52 -3.98 27.56
CA ALA A 17 15.51 -4.64 26.73
C ALA A 17 16.89 -4.01 26.95
N VAL A 18 17.93 -4.85 26.97
CA VAL A 18 19.33 -4.44 26.98
C VAL A 18 19.86 -4.60 25.57
N VAL A 19 20.25 -3.47 24.97
CA VAL A 19 20.69 -3.37 23.59
C VAL A 19 22.09 -2.73 23.56
N PRO A 20 23.00 -3.16 22.67
CA PRO A 20 24.29 -2.50 22.49
C PRO A 20 24.14 -1.01 22.14
N ILE A 21 24.94 -0.14 22.77
CA ILE A 21 24.77 1.31 22.73
C ILE A 21 24.73 1.89 21.30
N LYS A 22 25.60 1.42 20.39
CA LYS A 22 25.61 1.86 18.99
C LYS A 22 24.31 1.56 18.24
N LEU A 23 23.61 0.49 18.64
CA LEU A 23 22.33 0.11 18.05
C LEU A 23 21.20 0.96 18.62
N TYR A 24 21.30 1.36 19.89
CA TYR A 24 20.37 2.30 20.53
C TYR A 24 20.51 3.72 19.97
N GLU A 25 21.74 4.22 19.83
CA GLU A 25 22.03 5.54 19.26
C GLU A 25 21.47 5.67 17.84
N ALA A 26 21.64 4.65 16.99
CA ALA A 26 21.05 4.62 15.65
C ALA A 26 19.50 4.62 15.64
N LEU A 27 18.87 4.10 16.69
CA LEU A 27 17.40 4.11 16.83
C LEU A 27 16.89 5.48 17.32
N VAL A 28 17.66 6.17 18.16
CA VAL A 28 17.29 7.46 18.77
C VAL A 28 17.65 8.66 17.89
N GLU A 29 18.79 8.64 17.20
CA GLU A 29 19.23 9.73 16.31
C GLU A 29 18.34 9.89 15.06
N GLY A 30 17.54 8.88 14.72
CA GLY A 30 16.60 8.92 13.60
C GLY A 30 15.17 9.36 13.96
N GLN A 31 14.91 9.82 15.19
CA GLN A 31 13.54 10.06 15.69
C GLN A 31 13.37 11.47 16.27
N GLU A 32 13.04 12.43 15.41
CA GLU A 32 12.41 13.70 15.83
C GLU A 32 10.88 13.62 15.91
N GLU A 33 10.26 12.47 15.64
CA GLU A 33 8.83 12.25 15.88
C GLU A 33 8.59 11.09 16.85
N PRO A 34 7.59 11.21 17.75
CA PRO A 34 7.33 10.21 18.78
C PRO A 34 7.01 8.87 18.14
N ILE A 35 7.72 7.81 18.57
CA ILE A 35 7.36 6.44 18.24
C ILE A 35 6.01 6.12 18.89
N GLU A 36 4.93 6.23 18.12
CA GLU A 36 3.76 5.41 18.38
C GLU A 36 4.17 3.95 18.15
N ILE A 37 4.36 3.21 19.24
CA ILE A 37 4.47 1.75 19.19
C ILE A 37 3.12 1.25 18.68
N HIS A 38 2.99 1.05 17.37
CA HIS A 38 1.77 0.59 16.71
C HIS A 38 1.41 -0.81 17.20
N SER A 39 0.59 -0.88 18.25
CA SER A 39 -0.21 -2.05 18.59
C SER A 39 -1.11 -2.35 17.38
N LYS A 40 -0.89 -3.47 16.67
CA LYS A 40 -1.55 -3.79 15.38
C LYS A 40 -1.45 -2.65 14.35
N SER A 41 -0.25 -2.54 13.77
CA SER A 41 0.12 -1.92 12.49
C SER A 41 -1.06 -1.42 11.63
N ARG A 42 -1.49 -0.18 11.82
CA ARG A 42 -2.29 0.49 10.79
C ARG A 42 -1.36 0.75 9.61
N LEU A 43 -1.54 0.00 8.53
CA LEU A 43 -0.88 0.31 7.25
C LEU A 43 -1.40 1.61 6.65
N LEU A 44 -2.56 2.10 7.11
CA LEU A 44 -3.13 3.37 6.70
C LEU A 44 -2.66 4.49 7.63
N SER A 45 -2.17 5.60 7.05
CA SER A 45 -1.84 6.80 7.82
C SER A 45 -3.08 7.39 8.51
N ALA A 46 -2.87 8.14 9.60
CA ALA A 46 -3.96 8.70 10.41
C ALA A 46 -4.95 9.57 9.61
N ASP A 47 -4.48 10.26 8.56
CA ASP A 47 -5.29 11.08 7.67
C ASP A 47 -5.93 10.31 6.50
N GLY A 48 -5.60 9.03 6.34
CA GLY A 48 -6.04 8.15 5.27
C GLY A 48 -5.31 8.32 3.93
N ARG A 49 -4.27 9.16 3.89
CA ARG A 49 -3.59 9.56 2.65
C ARG A 49 -2.58 8.55 2.14
N TYR A 50 -1.90 7.85 3.02
CA TYR A 50 -0.82 6.95 2.67
C TYR A 50 -1.11 5.55 3.16
N VAL A 51 -0.74 4.56 2.34
CA VAL A 51 -0.72 3.17 2.75
C VAL A 51 0.69 2.61 2.64
N PHE A 52 1.18 1.99 3.71
CA PHE A 52 2.51 1.40 3.77
C PHE A 52 2.54 0.03 3.10
N PHE A 53 3.59 -0.22 2.32
CA PHE A 53 3.87 -1.53 1.76
C PHE A 53 4.49 -2.43 2.83
N LEU A 54 4.03 -3.68 2.90
CA LEU A 54 4.62 -4.69 3.79
C LEU A 54 5.82 -5.40 3.17
N ASN A 55 5.85 -5.49 1.84
CA ASN A 55 6.78 -6.33 1.09
C ASN A 55 7.77 -5.52 0.24
N ALA A 56 7.94 -4.23 0.52
CA ALA A 56 8.84 -3.33 -0.20
C ALA A 56 9.97 -2.82 0.72
N GLU A 57 10.69 -1.77 0.32
CA GLU A 57 11.71 -1.14 1.16
C GLU A 57 11.12 -0.68 2.52
N PRO A 58 11.93 -0.59 3.60
CA PRO A 58 11.46 -0.03 4.87
C PRO A 58 10.82 1.35 4.70
N ASN A 59 9.67 1.57 5.32
CA ASN A 59 8.85 2.79 5.21
C ASN A 59 8.34 3.12 3.79
N ALA A 60 8.47 2.20 2.84
CA ALA A 60 7.86 2.37 1.53
C ALA A 60 6.34 2.48 1.68
N LYS A 61 5.77 3.48 1.03
CA LYS A 61 4.34 3.78 1.07
C LYS A 61 3.89 4.30 -0.29
N PHE A 62 2.61 4.17 -0.56
CA PHE A 62 2.00 4.81 -1.71
C PHE A 62 0.95 5.82 -1.30
N ASP A 63 0.75 6.80 -2.17
CA ASP A 63 -0.21 7.87 -2.02
C ASP A 63 -1.58 7.41 -2.54
N VAL A 64 -2.56 7.31 -1.65
CA VAL A 64 -3.94 6.92 -1.99
C VAL A 64 -4.59 7.95 -2.91
N LEU A 65 -4.28 9.24 -2.79
CA LEU A 65 -4.83 10.26 -3.70
C LEU A 65 -4.33 10.04 -5.14
N GLN A 66 -3.06 9.69 -5.31
CA GLN A 66 -2.51 9.36 -6.64
C GLN A 66 -3.25 8.16 -7.25
N LEU A 67 -3.53 7.14 -6.44
CA LEU A 67 -4.30 5.97 -6.88
C LEU A 67 -5.71 6.38 -7.30
N VAL A 68 -6.45 7.13 -6.47
CA VAL A 68 -7.85 7.45 -6.77
C VAL A 68 -8.00 8.50 -7.88
N ASP A 69 -7.07 9.45 -8.04
CA ASP A 69 -7.03 10.35 -9.21
C ASP A 69 -6.84 9.54 -10.49
N LEU A 70 -5.93 8.57 -10.50
CA LEU A 70 -5.75 7.67 -11.64
C LEU A 70 -7.03 6.89 -11.95
N LEU A 71 -7.63 6.24 -10.96
CA LEU A 71 -8.85 5.46 -11.14
C LEU A 71 -10.02 6.32 -11.64
N LYS A 72 -10.14 7.57 -11.15
CA LYS A 72 -11.14 8.52 -11.63
C LYS A 72 -10.92 8.90 -13.09
N ARG A 73 -9.67 9.19 -13.49
CA ARG A 73 -9.32 9.52 -14.88
C ARG A 73 -9.55 8.36 -15.85
N LEU A 74 -9.32 7.13 -15.39
CA LEU A 74 -9.60 5.91 -16.15
C LEU A 74 -11.09 5.54 -16.19
N GLY A 75 -11.93 6.18 -15.37
CA GLY A 75 -13.34 5.80 -15.22
C GLY A 75 -13.54 4.42 -14.59
N THR A 76 -12.56 3.94 -13.81
CA THR A 76 -12.56 2.61 -13.21
C THR A 76 -13.64 2.52 -12.14
N LYS A 77 -14.51 1.50 -12.24
CA LYS A 77 -15.56 1.21 -11.24
C LYS A 77 -15.19 0.09 -10.27
N ASN A 78 -14.41 -0.87 -10.75
CA ASN A 78 -13.91 -2.00 -9.98
C ASN A 78 -12.45 -2.23 -10.35
N ILE A 79 -11.63 -2.66 -9.40
CA ILE A 79 -10.25 -3.08 -9.65
C ILE A 79 -10.04 -4.49 -9.11
N ALA A 80 -9.53 -5.40 -9.93
CA ALA A 80 -9.20 -6.74 -9.50
C ALA A 80 -8.07 -6.68 -8.49
N ILE A 81 -8.12 -7.43 -7.38
CA ILE A 81 -6.98 -7.46 -6.44
C ILE A 81 -5.76 -8.12 -7.12
N ALA A 82 -6.03 -9.06 -8.04
CA ALA A 82 -5.06 -9.67 -8.95
C ALA A 82 -3.82 -10.31 -8.28
N GLN A 83 -4.05 -11.21 -7.31
CA GLN A 83 -3.00 -11.94 -6.59
C GLN A 83 -2.36 -13.09 -7.40
N ARG A 84 -2.06 -12.89 -8.69
CA ARG A 84 -1.37 -13.91 -9.48
C ARG A 84 0.13 -13.81 -9.22
N ALA A 85 0.72 -14.89 -8.72
CA ALA A 85 2.17 -15.00 -8.59
C ALA A 85 2.81 -15.10 -9.98
N GLN A 86 3.14 -13.94 -10.56
CA GLN A 86 3.89 -13.83 -11.80
C GLN A 86 4.75 -12.56 -11.80
N THR A 87 5.81 -12.59 -12.61
CA THR A 87 6.70 -11.45 -12.82
C THR A 87 5.95 -10.32 -13.52
N LEU A 88 6.37 -9.07 -13.27
CA LEU A 88 5.59 -7.89 -13.65
C LEU A 88 5.45 -7.75 -15.17
N ASP A 89 6.51 -8.12 -15.90
CA ASP A 89 6.61 -8.15 -17.36
C ASP A 89 5.62 -9.11 -18.04
N LYS A 90 5.01 -10.02 -17.29
CA LYS A 90 4.02 -10.98 -17.81
C LYS A 90 2.57 -10.48 -17.72
N PHE A 91 2.34 -9.32 -17.10
CA PHE A 91 1.02 -8.72 -17.10
C PHE A 91 0.77 -7.98 -18.41
N GLU A 92 -0.33 -8.29 -19.06
CA GLU A 92 -0.80 -7.52 -20.21
C GLU A 92 -1.29 -6.13 -19.76
N HIS A 93 -1.30 -5.14 -20.67
CA HIS A 93 -1.71 -3.77 -20.34
C HIS A 93 -3.10 -3.70 -19.69
N GLY A 94 -4.05 -4.49 -20.19
CA GLY A 94 -5.38 -4.60 -19.60
C GLY A 94 -5.37 -5.13 -18.18
N GLN A 95 -4.44 -6.02 -17.82
CA GLN A 95 -4.28 -6.51 -16.45
C GLN A 95 -3.59 -5.49 -15.55
N ILE A 96 -2.67 -4.68 -16.09
CA ILE A 96 -2.02 -3.59 -15.35
C ILE A 96 -3.04 -2.51 -14.98
N LEU A 97 -3.86 -2.07 -15.93
CA LEU A 97 -4.86 -1.02 -15.69
C LEU A 97 -6.05 -1.45 -14.82
N ASN A 98 -6.37 -2.74 -14.81
CA ASN A 98 -7.52 -3.27 -14.07
C ASN A 98 -7.14 -4.10 -12.84
N GLY A 99 -5.85 -4.24 -12.54
CA GLY A 99 -5.34 -5.07 -11.44
C GLY A 99 -4.57 -4.26 -10.41
N LEU A 100 -4.96 -4.33 -9.15
CA LEU A 100 -4.36 -3.60 -8.05
C LEU A 100 -2.88 -3.97 -7.86
N ASP A 101 -2.56 -5.27 -7.78
CA ASP A 101 -1.16 -5.71 -7.64
C ASP A 101 -0.24 -5.21 -8.78
N PRO A 102 -0.54 -5.49 -10.07
CA PRO A 102 0.33 -5.01 -11.14
C PRO A 102 0.34 -3.48 -11.24
N MET A 103 -0.77 -2.79 -10.91
CA MET A 103 -0.80 -1.32 -10.86
C MET A 103 0.14 -0.76 -9.78
N LEU A 104 0.08 -1.29 -8.56
CA LEU A 104 0.96 -0.90 -7.45
C LEU A 104 2.44 -1.08 -7.83
N ARG A 105 2.77 -2.25 -8.39
CA ARG A 105 4.14 -2.58 -8.81
C ARG A 105 4.60 -1.73 -10.00
N THR A 106 3.68 -1.31 -10.87
CA THR A 106 4.01 -0.51 -12.05
C THR A 106 4.26 0.95 -11.70
N PHE A 107 3.36 1.57 -10.95
CA PHE A 107 3.31 3.02 -10.78
C PHE A 107 3.82 3.53 -9.43
N PHE A 108 3.87 2.68 -8.40
CA PHE A 108 4.16 3.13 -7.02
C PHE A 108 5.47 2.57 -6.45
N LEU A 109 6.10 1.65 -7.16
CA LEU A 109 7.48 1.22 -6.88
C LEU A 109 8.45 1.88 -7.88
N SER A 110 9.66 2.19 -7.42
CA SER A 110 10.75 2.63 -8.29
C SER A 110 10.98 1.62 -9.42
N LYS A 111 11.44 2.09 -10.59
CA LYS A 111 11.79 1.22 -11.73
C LYS A 111 12.89 0.23 -11.39
N ASP A 112 13.79 0.61 -10.49
CA ASP A 112 14.92 -0.21 -10.05
C ASP A 112 14.65 -0.94 -8.73
N SER A 113 13.41 -0.90 -8.20
CA SER A 113 13.10 -1.55 -6.93
C SER A 113 13.26 -3.08 -7.06
N PRO A 114 14.01 -3.73 -6.14
CA PRO A 114 14.14 -5.19 -6.14
C PRO A 114 12.81 -5.90 -5.85
N TYR A 115 11.82 -5.17 -5.33
CA TYR A 115 10.50 -5.68 -4.97
C TYR A 115 9.47 -5.58 -6.09
N ARG A 116 9.85 -5.13 -7.31
CA ARG A 116 8.93 -5.06 -8.47
C ARG A 116 8.31 -6.40 -8.85
N ASN A 117 8.95 -7.51 -8.52
CA ASN A 117 8.42 -8.85 -8.76
C ASN A 117 7.75 -9.49 -7.55
N THR A 118 7.66 -8.74 -6.45
CA THR A 118 6.99 -9.16 -5.21
C THR A 118 5.55 -8.66 -5.20
N MET A 119 4.63 -9.54 -4.81
CA MET A 119 3.22 -9.17 -4.64
C MET A 119 3.09 -8.10 -3.55
N GLN A 120 2.45 -6.99 -3.91
CA GLN A 120 2.19 -5.85 -3.04
C GLN A 120 0.76 -5.86 -2.50
N ALA A 121 -0.22 -6.30 -3.30
CA ALA A 121 -1.64 -6.33 -2.90
C ALA A 121 -1.99 -7.54 -2.00
N ASN A 122 -1.38 -7.60 -0.81
CA ASN A 122 -1.75 -8.56 0.23
C ASN A 122 -3.05 -8.16 0.96
N ASN A 123 -3.56 -9.04 1.81
CA ASN A 123 -4.85 -8.84 2.47
C ASN A 123 -4.83 -7.60 3.36
N GLU A 124 -3.75 -7.38 4.10
CA GLU A 124 -3.58 -6.26 5.02
C GLU A 124 -3.61 -4.91 4.28
N LEU A 125 -2.94 -4.81 3.13
CA LEU A 125 -2.97 -3.60 2.29
C LEU A 125 -4.36 -3.39 1.70
N VAL A 126 -5.02 -4.47 1.27
CA VAL A 126 -6.39 -4.40 0.76
C VAL A 126 -7.37 -3.93 1.84
N GLU A 127 -7.26 -4.43 3.07
CA GLU A 127 -8.08 -3.97 4.19
C GLU A 127 -7.78 -2.51 4.54
N ALA A 128 -6.51 -2.07 4.47
CA ALA A 128 -6.15 -0.67 4.67
C ALA A 128 -6.79 0.25 3.61
N LEU A 129 -6.89 -0.19 2.36
CA LEU A 129 -7.64 0.52 1.33
C LEU A 129 -9.15 0.53 1.63
N VAL A 130 -9.72 -0.57 2.12
CA VAL A 130 -11.14 -0.62 2.51
C VAL A 130 -11.43 0.30 3.70
N GLU A 131 -10.50 0.43 4.67
CA GLU A 131 -10.60 1.32 5.83
C GLU A 131 -10.74 2.80 5.42
N THR A 132 -10.28 3.20 4.22
CA THR A 132 -10.51 4.56 3.68
C THR A 132 -11.98 4.88 3.40
N GLY A 133 -12.85 3.86 3.28
CA GLY A 133 -14.24 4.00 2.87
C GLY A 133 -14.44 4.26 1.36
N ILE A 134 -13.35 4.41 0.60
CA ILE A 134 -13.38 4.58 -0.87
C ILE A 134 -13.62 3.24 -1.57
N PHE A 135 -13.13 2.16 -0.97
CA PHE A 135 -13.13 0.83 -1.57
C PHE A 135 -14.02 -0.13 -0.78
N GLN A 136 -14.67 -1.06 -1.48
CA GLN A 136 -15.47 -2.12 -0.90
C GLN A 136 -15.17 -3.46 -1.58
N HIS A 137 -14.99 -4.53 -0.81
CA HIS A 137 -14.85 -5.87 -1.37
C HIS A 137 -16.02 -6.26 -2.28
N THR A 138 -15.70 -6.85 -3.42
CA THR A 138 -16.67 -7.34 -4.39
C THR A 138 -16.08 -8.48 -5.24
N VAL A 139 -16.90 -9.02 -6.14
CA VAL A 139 -16.46 -9.90 -7.22
C VAL A 139 -16.91 -9.27 -8.53
N ALA A 140 -15.97 -9.09 -9.46
CA ALA A 140 -16.24 -8.45 -10.74
C ALA A 140 -15.61 -9.25 -11.89
N LYS A 141 -16.25 -9.19 -13.06
CA LYS A 141 -15.75 -9.71 -14.32
C LYS A 141 -15.10 -8.57 -15.10
N PHE A 142 -13.97 -8.88 -15.69
CA PHE A 142 -13.17 -7.99 -16.52
C PHE A 142 -12.82 -8.74 -17.81
N ASP A 143 -12.55 -8.02 -18.89
CA ASP A 143 -12.15 -8.63 -20.16
C ASP A 143 -10.79 -9.34 -20.02
N ALA A 144 -9.88 -8.77 -19.22
CA ALA A 144 -8.53 -9.28 -19.00
C ALA A 144 -8.44 -10.57 -18.14
N TRP A 145 -9.56 -11.06 -17.60
CA TRP A 145 -9.62 -12.32 -16.83
C TRP A 145 -10.74 -13.21 -17.35
N TYR A 146 -10.47 -14.50 -17.56
CA TYR A 146 -11.46 -15.44 -18.10
C TYR A 146 -12.69 -15.64 -17.21
N ARG A 147 -12.58 -15.43 -15.89
CA ARG A 147 -13.69 -15.57 -14.91
C ARG A 147 -13.82 -14.33 -14.04
N PRO A 148 -14.94 -14.14 -13.32
CA PRO A 148 -15.03 -13.16 -12.25
C PRO A 148 -13.96 -13.40 -11.17
N VAL A 149 -13.41 -12.31 -10.63
CA VAL A 149 -12.31 -12.34 -9.65
C VAL A 149 -12.60 -11.44 -8.45
N LYS A 150 -11.96 -11.74 -7.31
CA LYS A 150 -11.98 -10.86 -6.13
C LYS A 150 -11.46 -9.48 -6.48
N SER A 151 -12.21 -8.46 -6.09
CA SER A 151 -12.03 -7.09 -6.55
C SER A 151 -12.41 -6.09 -5.48
N LEU A 152 -12.01 -4.84 -5.67
CA LEU A 152 -12.50 -3.70 -4.92
C LEU A 152 -13.42 -2.88 -5.82
N LYS A 153 -14.66 -2.69 -5.39
CA LYS A 153 -15.60 -1.71 -5.96
C LYS A 153 -15.27 -0.33 -5.41
N ILE A 154 -15.30 0.67 -6.29
CA ILE A 154 -15.02 2.06 -5.92
C ILE A 154 -16.33 2.77 -5.59
N ASN A 155 -16.40 3.38 -4.40
CA ASN A 155 -17.46 4.29 -4.02
C ASN A 155 -17.14 5.69 -4.57
N GLN A 156 -17.76 6.03 -5.69
CA GLN A 156 -17.48 7.30 -6.38
C GLN A 156 -17.69 8.53 -5.51
N ARG A 157 -18.73 8.52 -4.65
CA ARG A 157 -19.00 9.64 -3.74
C ARG A 157 -17.89 9.81 -2.71
N ALA A 158 -17.42 8.71 -2.11
CA ALA A 158 -16.33 8.75 -1.14
C ALA A 158 -15.00 9.14 -1.82
N LEU A 159 -14.77 8.67 -3.05
CA LEU A 159 -13.62 9.05 -3.87
C LEU A 159 -13.59 10.57 -4.11
N ASP A 160 -14.71 11.14 -4.56
CA ASP A 160 -14.80 12.57 -4.88
C ASP A 160 -14.60 13.42 -3.62
N ALA A 161 -15.22 13.02 -2.50
CA ALA A 161 -15.03 13.68 -1.21
C ALA A 161 -13.58 13.59 -0.71
N PHE A 162 -12.88 12.48 -0.98
CA PHE A 162 -11.48 12.31 -0.61
C PHE A 162 -10.56 13.25 -1.42
N ILE A 163 -10.80 13.38 -2.73
CA ILE A 163 -10.06 14.33 -3.58
C ILE A 163 -10.33 15.77 -3.13
N GLU A 164 -11.57 16.11 -2.79
CA GLU A 164 -11.92 17.44 -2.28
C GLU A 164 -11.20 17.74 -0.95
N LYS A 165 -11.24 16.79 -0.01
CA LYS A 165 -10.58 16.91 1.31
C LYS A 165 -9.07 17.18 1.20
N HIS A 166 -8.38 16.46 0.32
CA HIS A 166 -6.92 16.55 0.20
C HIS A 166 -6.44 17.52 -0.89
N GLY A 167 -7.37 18.13 -1.64
CA GLY A 167 -7.09 18.95 -2.80
C GLY A 167 -6.71 18.14 -4.05
N PRO A 168 -6.94 18.68 -5.26
CA PRO A 168 -6.57 18.01 -6.50
C PRO A 168 -5.05 17.90 -6.65
N LEU A 169 -4.57 16.79 -7.23
CA LEU A 169 -3.14 16.62 -7.49
C LEU A 169 -2.62 17.62 -8.54
N PRO A 170 -1.47 18.29 -8.29
CA PRO A 170 -0.72 18.98 -9.32
C PRO A 170 -0.33 18.05 -10.45
N LYS A 171 -0.20 18.58 -11.68
CA LYS A 171 0.08 17.77 -12.89
C LYS A 171 1.31 16.86 -12.75
N HIS A 172 2.39 17.34 -12.11
CA HIS A 172 3.63 16.59 -11.93
C HIS A 172 3.53 15.44 -10.91
N GLN A 173 2.47 15.39 -10.11
CA GLN A 173 2.21 14.31 -9.14
C GLN A 173 1.20 13.29 -9.67
N LYS A 174 0.60 13.53 -10.83
CA LYS A 174 -0.35 12.58 -11.42
C LYS A 174 0.41 11.43 -12.07
N ILE A 175 -0.11 10.22 -11.88
CA ILE A 175 0.41 9.04 -12.57
C ILE A 175 0.09 9.16 -14.06
N ASP A 176 1.12 9.13 -14.89
CA ASP A 176 0.97 9.00 -16.33
C ASP A 176 0.81 7.52 -16.69
N ALA A 177 -0.37 7.17 -17.20
CA ALA A 177 -0.71 5.82 -17.64
C ALA A 177 -0.97 5.76 -19.16
N SER A 178 -0.56 6.80 -19.90
CA SER A 178 -0.80 6.90 -21.35
C SER A 178 -0.21 5.76 -22.16
N GLU A 179 0.90 5.17 -21.71
CA GLU A 179 1.52 4.00 -22.34
C GLU A 179 0.62 2.73 -22.30
N PHE A 180 -0.35 2.69 -21.40
CA PHE A 180 -1.18 1.51 -21.15
C PHE A 180 -2.63 1.66 -21.65
N MET A 181 -3.05 2.86 -22.07
CA MET A 181 -4.39 3.17 -22.60
C MET A 181 -4.46 2.99 -24.11
#